data_AF-A0A7J2R0K8-F1
#
_entry.id   AF-A0A7J2R0K8-F1
#
_cell.length_a   1.000
_cell.length_b   1.000
_cell.length_c   1.000
_cell.angle_alpha   90.00
_cell.angle_beta   90.00
_cell.angle_gamma   90.00
#
_symmetry.space_group_name_H-M   'P 1'
#
loop_
_entity.id
_entity.type
_entity.pdbx_description
1 polymer ?
#
loop_
_entity_poly.entity_id
_entity_poly.type
_entity_poly.pdbx_seq_one_letter_code
_entity_poly.pdbx_strand_id
1 'polypeptide(L)' 'MKDNGAEMVARDAVDALIDYLEKLARGMTNRALEMTRHAGRKKLTLDDMDLAMKIL' A
#
# COMPACT_ATOMS: atom_id res chain seq x y z
N MET A 1 8.45 1.16 15.25
CA MET A 1 8.94 2.49 15.69
C MET A 1 9.82 2.36 16.92
N LYS A 2 9.33 1.79 18.03
CA LYS A 2 10.16 1.49 19.20
C LYS A 2 11.31 0.53 18.89
N ASP A 3 11.03 -0.52 18.12
CA ASP A 3 12.06 -1.46 17.64
C ASP A 3 13.07 -0.85 16.66
N ASN A 4 12.78 0.36 16.17
CA ASN A 4 13.68 1.14 15.31
C ASN A 4 14.38 2.27 16.11
N GLY A 5 14.39 2.20 17.44
CA GLY A 5 15.10 3.13 18.33
C GLY A 5 14.29 4.34 18.81
N ALA A 6 12.99 4.43 18.52
CA ALA A 6 12.16 5.51 19.07
C ALA A 6 11.71 5.17 20.49
N GLU A 7 12.34 5.76 21.51
CA GLU A 7 12.02 5.48 22.93
C GLU A 7 10.57 5.82 23.30
N MET A 8 10.07 6.97 22.84
CA MET A 8 8.70 7.41 23.03
C MET A 8 8.13 7.94 21.72
N VAL A 9 6.91 7.55 21.39
CA VAL A 9 6.24 7.90 20.15
C VAL A 9 4.90 8.52 20.49
N ALA A 10 4.67 9.73 19.99
CA ALA A 10 3.39 10.41 20.14
C ALA A 10 2.31 9.71 19.32
N ARG A 11 1.09 9.60 19.88
CA ARG A 11 0.00 8.82 19.27
C ARG A 11 -0.45 9.40 17.94
N ASP A 12 -0.54 10.72 17.86
CA ASP A 12 -0.85 11.48 16.65
C ASP A 12 0.15 11.20 15.50
N ALA A 13 1.43 11.06 15.82
CA ALA A 13 2.45 10.68 14.84
C ALA A 13 2.25 9.24 14.31
N VAL A 14 1.81 8.31 15.17
CA VAL A 14 1.47 6.95 14.75
C VAL A 14 0.24 6.97 13.84
N ASP A 15 -0.81 7.68 14.26
CA ASP A 15 -2.06 7.77 13.51
C ASP A 15 -1.82 8.40 12.12
N ALA A 16 -1.02 9.47 12.04
CA ALA A 16 -0.65 10.09 10.78
C ALA A 16 0.11 9.14 9.83
N LEU A 17 1.00 8.29 10.37
CA LEU A 17 1.70 7.30 9.56
C LEU A 17 0.74 6.21 9.06
N ILE A 18 -0.17 5.73 9.90
CA ILE A 18 -1.17 4.74 9.52
C ILE A 18 -2.02 5.28 8.37
N ASP A 19 -2.53 6.50 8.49
CA ASP A 19 -3.32 7.17 7.45
C ASP A 19 -2.58 7.28 6.12
N TYR A 20 -1.28 7.61 6.17
CA TYR A 20 -0.45 7.71 4.98
C TYR A 20 -0.25 6.34 4.32
N LEU A 21 0.08 5.30 5.10
CA LEU A 21 0.26 3.94 4.60
C LEU A 21 -1.03 3.37 4.02
N GLU A 22 -2.18 3.66 4.63
CA GLU A 22 -3.47 3.24 4.12
C GLU A 22 -3.77 3.86 2.75
N LYS A 23 -3.49 5.16 2.57
CA LYS A 23 -3.65 5.84 1.27
C LYS A 23 -2.76 5.22 0.20
N LEU A 24 -1.49 4.94 0.52
CA LEU A 24 -0.58 4.26 -0.39
C LEU A 24 -1.08 2.86 -0.75
N ALA A 25 -1.49 2.07 0.25
CA ALA A 25 -2.01 0.71 0.04
C ALA A 25 -3.26 0.70 -0.84
N ARG A 26 -4.19 1.64 -0.62
CA ARG A 26 -5.38 1.82 -1.47
C ARG A 26 -4.99 2.20 -2.91
N GLY A 27 -4.03 3.09 -3.08
CA GLY A 27 -3.50 3.48 -4.39
C GLY A 27 -2.92 2.30 -5.16
N MET A 28 -2.00 1.55 -4.54
CA MET A 28 -1.41 0.32 -5.12
C MET A 28 -2.49 -0.70 -5.49
N THR A 29 -3.44 -0.96 -4.59
CA THR A 29 -4.51 -1.94 -4.81
C THR A 29 -5.41 -1.53 -5.98
N ASN A 30 -5.80 -0.26 -6.08
CA ASN A 30 -6.63 0.23 -7.17
C ASN A 30 -5.92 0.07 -8.51
N ARG A 31 -4.63 0.40 -8.56
CA ARG A 31 -3.83 0.26 -9.79
C ARG A 31 -3.64 -1.19 -10.21
N ALA A 32 -3.40 -2.10 -9.26
CA ALA A 32 -3.35 -3.53 -9.51
C ALA A 32 -4.70 -4.08 -10.01
N LEU A 33 -5.82 -3.59 -9.46
CA LEU A 33 -7.15 -3.95 -9.93
C LEU A 33 -7.42 -3.48 -11.36
N GLU A 34 -6.95 -2.30 -11.74
CA GLU A 34 -7.01 -1.84 -13.13
C GLU A 34 -6.24 -2.78 -14.06
N MET A 35 -5.02 -3.18 -13.69
CA MET A 35 -4.21 -4.14 -14.46
C MET A 35 -4.90 -5.50 -14.58
N THR A 36 -5.46 -5.99 -13.48
CA THR A 36 -6.24 -7.24 -13.42
C THR A 36 -7.39 -7.19 -14.44
N ARG A 37 -8.13 -6.07 -14.48
CA ARG A 37 -9.25 -5.84 -15.40
C ARG A 37 -8.78 -5.72 -16.85
N HIS A 38 -7.69 -5.00 -17.12
CA HIS A 38 -7.10 -4.88 -18.46
C HIS A 38 -6.64 -6.24 -19.01
N ALA A 39 -6.19 -7.14 -18.14
CA ALA A 39 -5.85 -8.50 -18.49
C ALA A 39 -7.07 -9.44 -18.64
N GLY A 40 -8.30 -8.94 -18.48
CA GLY A 40 -9.53 -9.73 -18.56
C GLY A 40 -9.72 -10.73 -17.41
N ARG A 41 -8.91 -10.62 -16.34
CA ARG A 41 -8.99 -11.50 -15.18
C ARG A 41 -9.91 -10.91 -14.11
N LYS A 42 -10.51 -11.80 -13.31
CA LYS A 42 -11.24 -11.41 -12.09
C LYS A 42 -10.40 -11.54 -10.83
N LYS A 43 -9.41 -12.44 -10.85
CA LYS A 43 -8.49 -12.70 -9.75
C LYS A 43 -7.28 -11.77 -9.88
N LEU A 44 -7.08 -10.95 -8.87
CA LEU A 44 -5.86 -10.15 -8.68
C LEU A 44 -4.70 -11.09 -8.31
N THR A 45 -3.57 -10.95 -9.01
CA THR A 45 -2.38 -11.80 -8.83
C THR A 45 -1.20 -11.00 -8.27
N LEU A 46 -0.14 -11.71 -7.88
CA LEU A 46 1.11 -11.08 -7.47
C LEU A 46 1.69 -10.21 -8.59
N ASP A 47 1.63 -10.66 -9.84
CA ASP A 47 2.14 -9.91 -11.00
C ASP A 47 1.44 -8.53 -11.15
N ASP A 48 0.13 -8.45 -10.88
CA ASP A 48 -0.60 -7.18 -10.90
C ASP A 48 -0.13 -6.24 -9.80
N MET A 49 0.13 -6.79 -8.60
CA MET A 49 0.64 -6.02 -7.47
C MET A 49 2.07 -5.54 -7.73
N ASP A 50 2.94 -6.41 -8.23
CA ASP A 50 4.33 -6.07 -8.57
C ASP A 50 4.40 -5.01 -9.65
N LEU A 51 3.55 -5.11 -10.67
CA LEU A 51 3.48 -4.09 -11.71
C LEU A 51 2.91 -2.77 -11.16
N ALA A 52 1.88 -2.81 -10.31
CA ALA A 52 1.34 -1.61 -9.67
C ALA A 52 2.37 -0.91 -8.78
N MET A 53 3.14 -1.66 -8.00
CA MET A 53 4.21 -1.13 -7.14
C MET A 53 5.38 -0.53 -7.93
N LYS A 54 5.67 -1.01 -9.14
CA LYS A 54 6.74 -0.46 -10.00
C LYS A 54 6.36 0.84 -10.71
N ILE A 55 5.06 1.10 -10.86
CA ILE A 55 4.54 2.27 -11.60
C ILE A 55 4.18 3.43 -10.66
N LEU A 56 4.00 3.14 -9.37
CA LEU A 56 3.83 4.13 -8.29
C LEU A 56 5.17 4.74 -7.88
#